data_AF-A0A3N5Q6D4-F1
#
_entry.id   AF-A0A3N5Q6D4-F1
#
_cell.length_a   1.000
_cell.length_b   1.000
_cell.length_c   1.000
_cell.angle_alpha   90.00
_cell.angle_beta   90.00
_cell.angle_gamma   90.00
#
_symmetry.space_group_name_H-M   'P 1'
#
loop_
_entity.id
_entity.type
_entity.pdbx_description
1 polymer ?
#
loop_
_entity_poly.entity_id
_entity_poly.type
_entity_poly.pdbx_seq_one_letter_code
_entity_poly.pdbx_strand_id
1 'polypeptide(L)' 'LVSVLDPDAVVLGGGLSNIDELYGEGIELIRKYAFHPHVNTPILKNKLGDSAGVIGAAWIGV' A
#
# COMPACT_ATOMS: atom_id res chain seq x y z
N LEU A 1 1.29 0.12 11.19
CA LEU A 1 1.54 -0.98 10.23
C LEU A 1 2.96 -0.88 9.66
N VAL A 2 3.27 0.19 8.93
CA VAL A 2 4.62 0.42 8.36
C VAL A 2 5.72 0.26 9.41
N SER A 3 5.63 0.94 10.56
CA SER A 3 6.67 0.82 11.60
C SER A 3 6.76 -0.54 12.31
N VAL A 4 5.74 -1.38 12.20
CA VAL A 4 5.64 -2.66 12.94
C VAL A 4 6.02 -3.83 12.04
N LEU A 5 5.56 -3.81 10.78
CA LEU A 5 5.81 -4.87 9.81
C LEU A 5 6.98 -4.59 8.87
N ASP A 6 7.36 -3.32 8.71
CA ASP A 6 8.41 -2.84 7.79
C ASP A 6 8.37 -3.51 6.39
N PRO A 7 7.25 -3.42 5.66
CA PRO A 7 7.11 -4.14 4.41
C PRO A 7 7.89 -3.48 3.28
N ASP A 8 8.29 -4.28 2.28
CA ASP A 8 8.92 -3.79 1.05
C ASP A 8 7.99 -2.93 0.20
N ALA A 9 6.66 -3.07 0.36
CA ALA A 9 5.65 -2.25 -0.29
C ALA A 9 4.29 -2.32 0.43
N VAL A 10 3.51 -1.25 0.31
CA VAL A 10 2.08 -1.23 0.67
C VAL A 10 1.28 -0.89 -0.57
N VAL A 11 0.32 -1.75 -0.94
CA VAL A 11 -0.59 -1.50 -2.06
C VAL A 11 -1.97 -1.10 -1.52
N LEU A 12 -2.45 0.08 -1.89
CA LEU A 12 -3.80 0.54 -1.57
C LEU A 12 -4.79 -0.09 -2.55
N GLY A 13 -5.80 -0.77 -2.00
CA GLY A 13 -6.89 -1.40 -2.76
C GLY A 13 -8.20 -0.62 -2.71
N GLY A 14 -9.21 -1.13 -3.42
CA GLY A 14 -10.56 -0.58 -3.45
C GLY A 14 -10.65 0.83 -4.05
N GLY A 15 -11.80 1.48 -3.87
CA GLY A 15 -12.04 2.82 -4.43
C GLY A 15 -11.12 3.91 -3.88
N LEU A 16 -10.64 3.74 -2.64
CA LEU A 16 -9.76 4.68 -1.95
C LEU A 16 -8.40 4.83 -2.65
N SER A 17 -7.92 3.78 -3.32
CA SER A 17 -6.68 3.80 -4.11
C SER A 17 -6.65 4.86 -5.23
N ASN A 18 -7.81 5.44 -5.59
CA ASN A 18 -7.92 6.45 -6.63
C ASN A 18 -7.73 7.89 -6.13
N ILE A 19 -7.56 8.10 -4.83
CA ILE A 19 -7.31 9.43 -4.26
C ILE A 19 -5.83 9.76 -4.39
N ASP A 20 -5.50 10.78 -5.18
CA ASP A 20 -4.11 11.14 -5.51
C ASP A 20 -3.36 11.70 -4.29
N GLU A 21 -4.07 12.38 -3.38
CA GLU A 21 -3.52 12.98 -2.15
C GLU A 21 -2.92 11.91 -1.21
N LEU A 22 -3.36 10.66 -1.30
CA LEU A 22 -2.81 9.56 -0.51
C LEU A 22 -1.36 9.24 -0.89
N TYR A 23 -0.96 9.52 -2.13
CA TYR A 23 0.39 9.30 -2.64
C TYR A 23 1.29 10.54 -2.51
N GLY A 24 0.74 11.66 -2.05
CA GLY A 24 1.48 12.88 -1.70
C GLY A 24 1.45 13.12 -0.20
N GLU A 25 0.47 13.91 0.26
CA GLU A 25 0.28 14.27 1.66
C GLU A 25 0.17 13.04 2.58
N GLY A 26 -0.48 11.97 2.11
CA GLY A 26 -0.58 10.72 2.85
C GLY A 26 0.78 10.11 3.18
N ILE A 27 1.73 10.14 2.24
CA ILE A 27 3.09 9.64 2.45
C ILE A 27 3.84 10.51 3.45
N GLU A 28 3.69 11.83 3.36
CA GLU A 28 4.31 12.77 4.31
C GLU A 28 3.79 12.58 5.73
N LEU A 29 2.49 12.33 5.90
CA LEU A 29 1.92 11.98 7.20
C LEU A 29 2.48 10.66 7.73
N ILE A 30 2.61 9.63 6.88
CA ILE A 30 3.22 8.35 7.29
C ILE A 30 4.64 8.56 7.80
N ARG A 31 5.45 9.36 7.08
CA ARG A 31 6.83 9.69 7.49
C ARG A 31 6.88 10.41 8.85
N LYS A 32 5.91 11.30 9.12
CA LYS A 32 5.82 12.04 10.39
C LYS A 32 5.50 11.14 11.59
N TYR A 33 4.71 10.09 11.40
CA TYR A 33 4.25 9.22 12.50
C TYR A 33 5.04 7.91 12.63
N ALA A 34 5.90 7.58 11.66
CA ALA A 34 6.72 6.40 11.74
C ALA A 34 7.85 6.57 12.77
N PHE A 35 8.19 5.48 13.47
CA PHE A 35 9.22 5.49 14.52
C PHE A 35 10.65 5.50 13.96
N HIS A 36 10.83 4.99 12.74
CA HIS A 36 12.15 4.88 12.11
C HIS A 36 12.46 6.13 11.28
N PRO A 37 13.74 6.59 11.28
CA PRO A 37 14.14 7.83 10.60
C PRO A 37 14.04 7.75 9.06
N HIS A 38 13.99 6.54 8.49
CA HIS A 38 13.94 6.33 7.05
C HIS A 38 12.81 5.38 6.68
N VAL A 39 11.60 5.92 6.48
CA VAL A 39 10.51 5.16 5.87
C VAL A 39 10.72 5.13 4.36
N ASN A 40 11.23 4.01 3.87
CA ASN A 40 11.45 3.77 2.45
C ASN A 40 10.34 2.91 1.81
N THR A 41 9.42 2.38 2.61
CA THR A 41 8.27 1.60 2.13
C THR A 41 7.44 2.43 1.13
N PRO A 42 7.39 2.04 -0.16
CA PRO A 42 6.57 2.70 -1.15
C PRO A 42 5.09 2.41 -0.91
N ILE A 43 4.25 3.44 -1.07
CA ILE A 43 2.80 3.32 -1.10
C ILE A 43 2.35 3.35 -2.55
N LEU A 44 1.68 2.28 -3.00
CA LEU A 44 1.39 2.02 -4.42
C LEU A 44 -0.11 1.88 -4.67
N LYS A 45 -0.55 2.30 -5.86
CA LYS A 45 -1.91 2.07 -6.35
C LYS A 45 -2.08 0.63 -6.83
N ASN A 46 -3.24 0.00 -6.54
CA ASN A 46 -3.54 -1.32 -7.10
C ASN A 46 -3.66 -1.28 -8.63
N LYS A 47 -3.31 -2.40 -9.28
CA LYS A 47 -3.40 -2.54 -10.75
C LYS A 47 -4.49 -3.49 -11.20
N LEU A 48 -4.91 -4.43 -10.35
CA LEU A 48 -5.80 -5.53 -10.72
C LEU A 48 -7.29 -5.21 -10.55
N GLY A 49 -7.63 -4.09 -9.88
CA GLY A 49 -9.01 -3.68 -9.67
C GLY A 49 -9.89 -4.79 -9.10
N ASP A 50 -11.10 -4.91 -9.64
CA ASP A 50 -12.12 -5.88 -9.22
C ASP A 50 -11.70 -7.34 -9.44
N SER A 51 -10.74 -7.59 -10.34
CA SER A 51 -10.23 -8.93 -10.62
C SER A 51 -9.21 -9.42 -9.57
N ALA A 52 -8.77 -8.57 -8.64
CA ALA A 52 -7.73 -8.91 -7.66
C ALA A 52 -8.08 -10.15 -6.82
N GLY A 53 -9.36 -10.33 -6.46
CA GLY A 53 -9.79 -11.47 -5.64
C GLY A 53 -9.65 -12.81 -6.37
N VAL A 54 -10.13 -12.89 -7.61
CA VAL A 54 -10.05 -14.13 -8.41
C VAL A 54 -8.61 -14.46 -8.77
N ILE A 55 -7.79 -13.46 -9.12
CA ILE A 55 -6.37 -13.65 -9.41
C ILE A 55 -5.62 -14.13 -8.17
N GLY A 56 -5.89 -13.53 -7.01
CA GLY A 56 -5.28 -13.94 -5.74
C GLY A 56 -5.66 -15.36 -5.34
N ALA A 57 -6.93 -15.74 -5.50
CA ALA A 57 -7.39 -17.11 -5.26
C ALA A 57 -6.72 -18.12 -6.20
N ALA A 58 -6.59 -17.78 -7.49
CA ALA A 58 -5.90 -18.61 -8.46
C ALA A 58 -4.42 -18.78 -8.11
N TRP A 59 -3.73 -17.74 -7.62
CA TRP A 59 -2.32 -17.84 -7.22
C TRP A 59 -2.06 -18.69 -5.98
N ILE A 60 -2.96 -18.70 -4.99
CA ILE A 60 -2.78 -19.49 -3.76
C ILE A 60 -3.04 -20.98 -4.01
N GLY A 61 -3.87 -21.31 -5.00
CA GLY A 61 -4.15 -22.70 -5.39
C GLY A 61 -3.08 -23.35 -6.27
N VAL A 62 -1.98 -22.65 -6.57
CA VAL A 62 -0.84 -23.12 -7.38
C VAL A 62 0.28 -23.61 -6.48
#